data_AF-A0A267G3N4-F1
#
_entry.id   AF-A0A267G3N4-F1
#
_cell.length_a   1.000
_cell.length_b   1.000
_cell.length_c   1.000
_cell.angle_alpha   90.00
_cell.angle_beta   90.00
_cell.angle_gamma   90.00
#
_symmetry.space_group_name_H-M   'P 1'
#
loop_
_entity.id
_entity.type
_entity.pdbx_description
1 polymer ?
#
loop_
_entity_poly.entity_id
_entity_poly.type
_entity_poly.pdbx_seq_one_letter_code
_entity_poly.pdbx_strand_id
1 'polypeptide(L)'
;MSCQGSVLLNLNLQVDFKETYRNRIDPNREYLFGESIPVECKTGYVKITNRTDINSTIDCRQNALKPNEGQWDPIFCTPVGCNKSAMSGAYDYNTMQMYKAYDRLKDRTYTSSETHMFPYYPNTVYVRCSTPGQFFRDRKYDKTFQCNLVPNSTIEATWSPVEGTLESSMQCQPITCLTNELVAMSYRATIQDYLTKGNFNSCVTLTDDTGLETKVPLKDFLSASEYKYTVSVRFDCQSGFAMSTVNDTTGKFMSVSSMQTSCSSVGSWNKIISECIKMSAAIDATSGKKFVPEPKEAGSAQSLGATVIVILVVFFTLIVVLDIATLSRDIKLLKQNIRRLKLKASMKKNS
;
A
#
# COMPACT_ATOMS: atom_id res chain seq x y z
N MET A 1 -65.56 -14.22 -3.96
CA MET A 1 -65.31 -12.77 -4.18
C MET A 1 -64.11 -12.67 -5.10
N SER A 2 -64.31 -12.25 -6.35
CA SER A 2 -63.23 -12.07 -7.31
C SER A 2 -62.47 -10.78 -7.00
N CYS A 3 -61.20 -10.88 -6.65
CA CYS A 3 -60.30 -9.73 -6.61
C CYS A 3 -60.00 -9.27 -8.04
N GLN A 4 -60.84 -8.40 -8.59
CA GLN A 4 -60.49 -7.61 -9.77
C GLN A 4 -60.05 -6.22 -9.31
N GLY A 5 -58.75 -5.95 -9.41
CA GLY A 5 -58.16 -4.65 -9.20
C GLY A 5 -56.80 -4.61 -9.89
N SER A 6 -56.63 -3.67 -10.81
CA SER A 6 -55.31 -3.28 -11.33
C SER A 6 -54.88 -2.00 -10.61
N VAL A 7 -53.58 -1.88 -10.32
CA VAL A 7 -53.02 -0.68 -9.68
C VAL A 7 -51.83 -0.22 -10.51
N LEU A 8 -51.80 1.08 -10.84
CA LEU A 8 -50.61 1.76 -11.36
C LEU A 8 -49.56 1.80 -10.25
N LEU A 9 -48.49 1.04 -10.43
CA LEU A 9 -47.46 0.85 -9.43
C LEU A 9 -46.64 2.12 -9.20
N ASN A 10 -46.61 2.56 -7.94
CA ASN A 10 -45.66 3.56 -7.48
C ASN A 10 -44.27 2.90 -7.40
N LEU A 11 -43.40 3.16 -8.38
CA LEU A 11 -42.04 2.62 -8.51
C LEU A 11 -41.06 3.04 -7.39
N ASN A 12 -41.52 3.76 -6.37
CA ASN A 12 -40.71 4.25 -5.25
C ASN A 12 -40.41 3.21 -4.16
N LEU A 13 -40.55 1.90 -4.43
CA LEU A 13 -40.03 0.86 -3.55
C LEU A 13 -38.50 0.92 -3.57
N GLN A 14 -37.91 1.43 -2.48
CA GLN A 14 -36.47 1.55 -2.19
C GLN A 14 -35.72 0.19 -2.10
N VAL A 15 -36.14 -0.83 -2.83
CA VAL A 15 -35.31 -2.03 -3.03
C VAL A 15 -34.56 -1.77 -4.32
N ASP A 16 -33.23 -1.86 -4.31
CA ASP A 16 -32.40 -1.51 -5.46
C ASP A 16 -32.52 -2.57 -6.58
N PHE A 17 -33.70 -2.61 -7.24
CA PHE A 17 -34.08 -3.56 -8.30
C PHE A 17 -33.06 -3.54 -9.46
N LYS A 18 -32.39 -2.40 -9.66
CA LYS A 18 -31.39 -2.24 -10.72
C LYS A 18 -30.09 -2.98 -10.43
N GLU A 19 -29.76 -3.33 -9.19
CA GLU A 19 -28.45 -3.92 -8.88
C GLU A 19 -28.41 -5.44 -9.06
N THR A 20 -29.56 -6.12 -9.02
CA THR A 20 -29.62 -7.58 -8.85
C THR A 20 -30.33 -8.34 -9.98
N TYR A 21 -31.04 -7.66 -10.89
CA TYR A 21 -31.79 -8.29 -12.00
C TYR A 21 -31.48 -7.66 -13.36
N ARG A 22 -31.46 -8.45 -14.45
CA ARG A 22 -31.16 -7.94 -15.79
C ARG A 22 -32.27 -7.11 -16.41
N ASN A 23 -33.55 -7.42 -16.15
CA ASN A 23 -34.78 -6.67 -16.54
C ASN A 23 -36.04 -7.53 -16.32
N ARG A 24 -37.23 -6.89 -16.25
CA ARG A 24 -38.55 -7.29 -16.84
C ARG A 24 -39.80 -6.69 -16.19
N ILE A 25 -39.69 -5.76 -15.23
CA ILE A 25 -40.86 -4.97 -14.82
C ILE A 25 -40.97 -3.78 -15.79
N ASP A 26 -41.97 -3.83 -16.66
CA ASP A 26 -42.36 -2.73 -17.53
C ASP A 26 -43.08 -1.68 -16.66
N PRO A 27 -42.50 -0.48 -16.48
CA PRO A 27 -43.09 0.56 -15.64
C PRO A 27 -44.43 1.07 -16.20
N ASN A 28 -44.73 0.81 -17.48
CA ASN A 28 -45.94 1.28 -18.15
C ASN A 28 -47.03 0.21 -18.22
N ARG A 29 -46.81 -0.96 -17.61
CA ARG A 29 -47.76 -2.07 -17.60
C ARG A 29 -48.51 -2.13 -16.27
N GLU A 30 -49.82 -2.33 -16.34
CA GLU A 30 -50.61 -2.71 -15.18
C GLU A 30 -50.42 -4.20 -14.86
N TYR A 31 -50.17 -4.49 -13.58
CA TYR A 31 -49.97 -5.84 -13.06
C TYR A 31 -51.14 -6.24 -12.17
N LEU A 32 -51.59 -7.49 -12.29
CA LEU A 32 -52.68 -8.01 -11.48
C LEU A 32 -52.18 -8.52 -10.13
N PHE A 33 -53.01 -8.42 -9.09
CA PHE A 33 -52.71 -9.10 -7.83
C PHE A 33 -52.64 -10.61 -8.04
N GLY A 34 -51.59 -11.24 -7.48
CA GLY A 34 -51.28 -12.65 -7.68
C GLY A 34 -50.51 -12.96 -8.97
N GLU A 35 -50.22 -11.95 -9.80
CA GLU A 35 -49.40 -12.16 -11.00
C GLU A 35 -47.95 -12.45 -10.63
N SER A 36 -47.40 -13.55 -11.16
CA SER A 36 -45.99 -13.91 -11.06
C SER A 36 -45.24 -13.58 -12.34
N ILE A 37 -44.19 -12.78 -12.24
CA ILE A 37 -43.41 -12.32 -13.38
C ILE A 37 -42.05 -13.03 -13.37
N PRO A 38 -41.65 -13.70 -14.46
CA PRO A 38 -40.33 -14.28 -14.55
C PRO A 38 -39.27 -13.18 -14.67
N VAL A 39 -38.24 -13.26 -13.84
CA VAL A 39 -37.08 -12.37 -13.85
C VAL A 39 -35.79 -13.17 -13.86
N GLU A 40 -34.73 -12.57 -14.40
CA GLU A 40 -33.40 -13.16 -14.44
C GLU A 40 -32.46 -12.39 -13.51
N CYS A 41 -31.80 -13.09 -12.60
CA CYS A 41 -30.74 -12.54 -11.75
C CYS A 41 -29.60 -12.00 -12.62
N LYS A 42 -28.98 -10.91 -12.19
CA LYS A 42 -27.75 -10.42 -12.83
C LYS A 42 -26.61 -11.42 -12.66
N THR A 43 -25.61 -11.28 -13.52
CA THR A 43 -24.34 -11.98 -13.39
C THR A 43 -23.80 -11.85 -11.96
N GLY A 44 -23.46 -12.98 -11.34
CA GLY A 44 -23.00 -13.04 -9.96
C GLY A 44 -24.10 -13.05 -8.90
N TYR A 45 -25.36 -13.21 -9.32
CA TYR A 45 -26.51 -13.41 -8.44
C TYR A 45 -27.32 -14.64 -8.87
N VAL A 46 -27.90 -15.33 -7.90
CA VAL A 46 -28.68 -16.56 -8.08
C VAL A 46 -29.92 -16.54 -7.19
N LYS A 47 -30.90 -17.38 -7.48
CA LYS A 47 -32.12 -17.51 -6.68
C LYS A 47 -31.80 -18.00 -5.26
N ILE A 48 -32.35 -17.36 -4.22
CA ILE A 48 -32.05 -17.69 -2.81
C ILE A 48 -32.45 -19.12 -2.46
N THR A 49 -33.56 -19.60 -3.04
CA THR A 49 -34.12 -20.93 -2.76
C THR A 49 -33.39 -21.99 -3.57
N ASN A 50 -32.73 -21.61 -4.67
CA ASN A 50 -31.96 -22.51 -5.51
C ASN A 50 -30.74 -21.78 -6.09
N ARG A 51 -29.58 -21.95 -5.44
CA ARG A 51 -28.35 -21.21 -5.76
C ARG A 51 -27.67 -21.63 -7.07
N THR A 52 -28.25 -22.57 -7.82
CA THR A 52 -27.78 -22.96 -9.16
C THR A 52 -28.66 -22.38 -10.26
N ASP A 53 -29.73 -21.67 -9.91
CA ASP A 53 -30.69 -21.10 -10.84
C ASP A 53 -30.60 -19.57 -10.86
N ILE A 54 -30.63 -18.99 -12.05
CA ILE A 54 -30.66 -17.54 -12.28
C ILE A 54 -32.09 -17.05 -12.55
N ASN A 55 -33.03 -17.95 -12.81
CA ASN A 55 -34.42 -17.61 -13.07
C ASN A 55 -35.17 -17.54 -11.74
N SER A 56 -35.70 -16.36 -11.45
CA SER A 56 -36.54 -16.12 -10.29
C SER A 56 -37.92 -15.62 -10.72
N THR A 57 -38.82 -15.47 -9.77
CA THR A 57 -40.16 -14.94 -9.98
C THR A 57 -40.41 -13.80 -9.01
N ILE A 58 -41.12 -12.78 -9.47
CA ILE A 58 -41.60 -11.67 -8.65
C ILE A 58 -43.13 -11.76 -8.61
N ASP A 59 -43.70 -11.83 -7.42
CA ASP A 59 -45.15 -11.87 -7.24
C ASP A 59 -45.68 -10.48 -6.89
N CYS A 60 -46.71 -10.02 -7.60
CA CYS A 60 -47.48 -8.86 -7.20
C CYS A 60 -48.46 -9.28 -6.09
N ARG A 61 -48.28 -8.78 -4.87
CA ARG A 61 -49.18 -9.06 -3.73
C ARG A 61 -49.90 -7.80 -3.29
N GLN A 62 -50.99 -7.96 -2.55
CA GLN A 62 -51.64 -6.83 -1.88
C GLN A 62 -50.79 -6.40 -0.69
N ASN A 63 -50.62 -5.10 -0.50
CA ASN A 63 -49.96 -4.55 0.67
C ASN A 63 -50.81 -4.87 1.93
N ALA A 64 -50.19 -5.48 2.94
CA ALA A 64 -50.87 -5.91 4.16
C ALA A 64 -51.49 -4.76 4.97
N LEU A 65 -50.88 -3.56 4.92
CA LEU A 65 -51.36 -2.36 5.61
C LEU A 65 -52.31 -1.53 4.75
N LYS A 66 -52.23 -1.67 3.43
CA LYS A 66 -53.04 -0.94 2.46
C LYS A 66 -53.51 -1.87 1.32
N PRO A 67 -54.61 -2.62 1.51
CA PRO A 67 -55.03 -3.66 0.56
C PRO A 67 -55.33 -3.19 -0.87
N ASN A 68 -55.54 -1.88 -1.05
CA ASN A 68 -55.78 -1.24 -2.34
C ASN A 68 -54.48 -0.91 -3.10
N GLU A 69 -53.30 -1.11 -2.49
CA GLU A 69 -52.00 -0.90 -3.09
C GLU A 69 -51.33 -2.26 -3.37
N GLY A 70 -50.67 -2.36 -4.53
CA GLY A 70 -49.80 -3.48 -4.84
C GLY A 70 -48.42 -3.33 -4.21
N GLN A 71 -47.90 -4.44 -3.70
CA GLN A 71 -46.54 -4.56 -3.21
C GLN A 71 -45.90 -5.77 -3.88
N TRP A 72 -44.68 -5.58 -4.39
CA TRP A 72 -43.87 -6.71 -4.83
C TRP A 72 -43.44 -7.54 -3.61
N ASP A 73 -43.65 -8.85 -3.65
CA ASP A 73 -43.08 -9.77 -2.66
C ASP A 73 -41.55 -9.59 -2.66
N PRO A 74 -40.88 -9.47 -1.49
CA PRO A 74 -39.46 -9.20 -1.44
C PRO A 74 -38.69 -10.26 -2.23
N ILE A 75 -37.91 -9.76 -3.17
CA ILE A 75 -37.24 -10.55 -4.18
C ILE A 75 -36.04 -11.27 -3.56
N PHE A 76 -35.66 -12.39 -4.15
CA PHE A 76 -34.60 -13.20 -3.60
C PHE A 76 -33.52 -13.63 -4.62
N CYS A 77 -32.95 -12.71 -5.40
CA CYS A 77 -31.61 -12.95 -5.95
C CYS A 77 -30.57 -12.61 -4.87
N THR A 78 -29.73 -13.57 -4.55
CA THR A 78 -28.64 -13.45 -3.57
C THR A 78 -27.31 -13.54 -4.31
N PRO A 79 -26.27 -12.82 -3.88
CA PRO A 79 -24.97 -12.92 -4.53
C PRO A 79 -24.43 -14.35 -4.45
N VAL A 80 -23.68 -14.76 -5.48
CA VAL A 80 -23.00 -16.04 -5.51
C VAL A 80 -21.94 -16.08 -4.42
N GLY A 81 -21.93 -17.15 -3.64
CA GLY A 81 -20.96 -17.35 -2.57
C GLY A 81 -19.65 -17.93 -3.10
N CYS A 82 -18.52 -17.40 -2.65
CA CYS A 82 -17.24 -18.06 -2.86
C CYS A 82 -17.10 -19.27 -1.95
N ASN A 83 -16.60 -20.37 -2.52
CA ASN A 83 -16.42 -21.62 -1.80
C ASN A 83 -15.42 -21.42 -0.63
N LYS A 84 -15.86 -21.68 0.61
CA LYS A 84 -15.01 -21.60 1.81
C LYS A 84 -13.80 -22.53 1.73
N SER A 85 -13.96 -23.69 1.09
CA SER A 85 -12.89 -24.67 0.88
C SER A 85 -11.88 -24.23 -0.17
N ALA A 86 -12.19 -23.25 -1.03
CA ALA A 86 -11.23 -22.74 -2.01
C ALA A 86 -10.20 -21.80 -1.36
N MET A 87 -10.54 -21.17 -0.23
CA MET A 87 -9.59 -20.33 0.51
C MET A 87 -8.65 -21.14 1.41
N SER A 88 -8.99 -22.39 1.76
CA SER A 88 -8.32 -23.14 2.82
C SER A 88 -6.88 -23.55 2.51
N GLY A 89 -6.43 -23.45 1.25
CA GLY A 89 -5.02 -23.63 0.91
C GLY A 89 -4.13 -22.45 1.35
N ALA A 90 -4.71 -21.25 1.43
CA ALA A 90 -4.00 -20.01 1.73
C ALA A 90 -4.44 -19.36 3.04
N TYR A 91 -5.64 -19.68 3.55
CA TYR A 91 -6.22 -19.07 4.74
C TYR A 91 -6.36 -20.08 5.87
N ASP A 92 -5.73 -19.80 6.99
CA ASP A 92 -5.85 -20.58 8.23
C ASP A 92 -6.84 -19.91 9.19
N TYR A 93 -8.00 -20.55 9.39
CA TYR A 93 -9.06 -20.05 10.26
C TYR A 93 -8.66 -19.96 11.74
N ASN A 94 -7.60 -20.64 12.18
CA ASN A 94 -7.14 -20.61 13.56
C ASN A 94 -6.22 -19.42 13.85
N THR A 95 -5.43 -19.01 12.87
CA THR A 95 -4.39 -17.98 13.04
C THR A 95 -4.70 -16.67 12.33
N MET A 96 -5.72 -16.67 11.45
CA MET A 96 -6.13 -15.51 10.66
C MET A 96 -7.60 -15.18 10.85
N GLN A 97 -7.92 -13.89 10.67
CA GLN A 97 -9.27 -13.37 10.74
C GLN A 97 -9.57 -12.45 9.56
N MET A 98 -10.72 -12.68 8.93
CA MET A 98 -11.36 -11.69 8.06
C MET A 98 -12.06 -10.65 8.93
N TYR A 99 -11.71 -9.38 8.78
CA TYR A 99 -12.24 -8.33 9.67
C TYR A 99 -12.99 -7.20 8.95
N LYS A 100 -12.82 -7.11 7.63
CA LYS A 100 -13.43 -6.09 6.78
C LYS A 100 -13.68 -6.68 5.40
N ALA A 101 -14.78 -6.27 4.77
CA ALA A 101 -15.00 -6.52 3.35
C ALA A 101 -15.44 -5.24 2.64
N TYR A 102 -15.13 -5.14 1.36
CA TYR A 102 -15.51 -4.03 0.49
C TYR A 102 -16.26 -4.56 -0.72
N ASP A 103 -17.52 -4.15 -0.84
CA ASP A 103 -18.40 -4.42 -1.98
C ASP A 103 -17.99 -3.51 -3.15
N ARG A 104 -17.38 -4.11 -4.17
CA ARG A 104 -16.84 -3.36 -5.31
C ARG A 104 -17.91 -2.77 -6.22
N LEU A 105 -19.15 -3.27 -6.17
CA LEU A 105 -20.23 -2.76 -7.02
C LEU A 105 -21.06 -1.69 -6.31
N LYS A 106 -21.20 -1.79 -4.99
CA LYS A 106 -22.01 -0.87 -4.18
C LYS A 106 -21.22 0.25 -3.51
N ASP A 107 -19.90 0.23 -3.65
CA ASP A 107 -18.98 1.11 -2.93
C ASP A 107 -19.24 1.11 -1.41
N ARG A 108 -19.55 -0.08 -0.87
CA ARG A 108 -19.93 -0.27 0.53
C ARG A 108 -18.87 -1.07 1.27
N THR A 109 -18.52 -0.61 2.46
CA THR A 109 -17.66 -1.36 3.39
C THR A 109 -18.50 -2.08 4.43
N TYR A 110 -18.27 -3.38 4.58
CA TYR A 110 -18.79 -4.21 5.67
C TYR A 110 -17.73 -4.36 6.76
N THR A 111 -18.18 -4.31 8.01
CA THR A 111 -17.31 -4.47 9.19
C THR A 111 -17.45 -5.86 9.80
N SER A 112 -16.74 -6.13 10.90
CA SER A 112 -16.77 -7.41 11.61
C SER A 112 -18.15 -7.79 12.17
N SER A 113 -19.11 -6.86 12.26
CA SER A 113 -20.51 -7.19 12.63
C SER A 113 -21.30 -7.82 11.48
N GLU A 114 -20.83 -7.65 10.24
CA GLU A 114 -21.49 -8.11 9.01
C GLU A 114 -20.66 -9.21 8.31
N THR A 115 -19.94 -10.04 9.07
CA THR A 115 -19.08 -11.11 8.54
C THR A 115 -19.81 -12.10 7.64
N HIS A 116 -21.12 -12.29 7.87
CA HIS A 116 -21.97 -13.10 7.01
C HIS A 116 -22.04 -12.58 5.57
N MET A 117 -21.75 -11.30 5.32
CA MET A 117 -21.72 -10.69 3.98
C MET A 117 -20.39 -10.95 3.26
N PHE A 118 -19.30 -11.26 3.95
CA PHE A 118 -17.96 -11.32 3.36
C PHE A 118 -17.78 -12.36 2.24
N PRO A 119 -18.33 -13.59 2.32
CA PRO A 119 -17.98 -14.66 1.40
C PRO A 119 -18.77 -14.63 0.09
N TYR A 120 -19.16 -13.45 -0.37
CA TYR A 120 -20.04 -13.27 -1.52
C TYR A 120 -19.41 -12.36 -2.57
N TYR A 121 -19.69 -12.64 -3.84
CA TYR A 121 -19.38 -11.72 -4.93
C TYR A 121 -20.15 -10.40 -4.73
N PRO A 122 -19.55 -9.22 -4.99
CA PRO A 122 -18.22 -8.94 -5.54
C PRO A 122 -17.23 -8.49 -4.45
N ASN A 123 -17.24 -9.11 -3.26
CA ASN A 123 -16.49 -8.57 -2.14
C ASN A 123 -14.97 -8.74 -2.28
N THR A 124 -14.24 -7.73 -1.81
CA THR A 124 -12.82 -7.81 -1.46
C THR A 124 -12.73 -7.92 0.05
N VAL A 125 -12.17 -9.01 0.56
CA VAL A 125 -12.04 -9.28 1.99
C VAL A 125 -10.62 -9.02 2.45
N TYR A 126 -10.50 -8.36 3.59
CA TYR A 126 -9.24 -8.04 4.25
C TYR A 126 -9.01 -9.02 5.39
N VAL A 127 -7.84 -9.63 5.36
CA VAL A 127 -7.39 -10.67 6.28
C VAL A 127 -6.17 -10.16 7.03
N ARG A 128 -6.15 -10.40 8.33
CA ARG A 128 -5.01 -10.13 9.20
C ARG A 128 -4.77 -11.32 10.13
N CYS A 129 -3.63 -11.34 10.80
CA CYS A 129 -3.39 -12.30 11.87
C CYS A 129 -4.35 -12.06 13.05
N SER A 130 -4.87 -13.15 13.62
CA SER A 130 -5.83 -13.10 14.72
C SER A 130 -5.19 -12.60 16.02
N THR A 131 -3.95 -13.00 16.27
CA THR A 131 -3.20 -12.61 17.46
C THR A 131 -2.59 -11.22 17.26
N PRO A 132 -2.87 -10.25 18.16
CA PRO A 132 -2.19 -8.95 18.15
C PRO A 132 -0.67 -9.12 18.22
N GLY A 133 0.07 -8.25 17.53
CA GLY A 133 1.52 -8.37 17.50
C GLY A 133 2.04 -9.45 16.54
N GLN A 134 1.28 -9.77 15.49
CA GLN A 134 1.73 -10.65 14.39
C GLN A 134 1.58 -9.99 13.01
N PHE A 135 2.50 -10.35 12.10
CA PHE A 135 2.50 -10.02 10.69
C PHE A 135 2.42 -11.27 9.82
N PHE A 136 2.07 -11.09 8.55
CA PHE A 136 2.41 -12.08 7.53
C PHE A 136 3.92 -12.15 7.31
N ARG A 137 4.40 -13.27 6.77
CA ARG A 137 5.84 -13.54 6.56
C ARG A 137 6.57 -12.45 5.75
N ASP A 138 5.87 -11.73 4.88
CA ASP A 138 6.41 -10.60 4.12
C ASP A 138 6.29 -9.25 4.86
N ARG A 139 6.11 -9.29 6.19
CA ARG A 139 6.01 -8.14 7.10
C ARG A 139 4.85 -7.19 6.79
N LYS A 140 3.78 -7.69 6.18
CA LYS A 140 2.53 -6.93 5.95
C LYS A 140 1.51 -7.25 7.04
N TYR A 141 0.69 -6.26 7.41
CA TYR A 141 -0.43 -6.42 8.33
C TYR A 141 -1.63 -7.12 7.70
N ASP A 142 -1.92 -6.72 6.47
CA ASP A 142 -3.14 -7.09 5.79
C ASP A 142 -2.84 -7.81 4.49
N LYS A 143 -3.69 -8.80 4.21
CA LYS A 143 -3.78 -9.52 2.95
C LYS A 143 -5.19 -9.38 2.43
N THR A 144 -5.33 -9.46 1.12
CA THR A 144 -6.60 -9.17 0.46
C THR A 144 -6.96 -10.26 -0.52
N PHE A 145 -8.18 -10.75 -0.39
CA PHE A 145 -8.77 -11.76 -1.27
C PHE A 145 -10.01 -11.19 -1.93
N GLN A 146 -10.23 -11.51 -3.20
CA GLN A 146 -11.43 -11.16 -3.91
C GLN A 146 -12.26 -12.40 -4.18
N CYS A 147 -13.55 -12.28 -3.86
CA CYS A 147 -14.53 -13.20 -4.39
C CYS A 147 -14.89 -12.75 -5.81
N ASN A 148 -14.46 -13.52 -6.81
CA ASN A 148 -14.66 -13.25 -8.23
C ASN A 148 -15.38 -14.42 -8.88
N LEU A 149 -16.14 -14.13 -9.93
CA LEU A 149 -16.74 -15.19 -10.74
C LEU A 149 -15.66 -15.98 -11.46
N VAL A 150 -15.86 -17.29 -11.55
CA VAL A 150 -15.01 -18.16 -12.36
C VAL A 150 -15.09 -17.71 -13.83
N PRO A 151 -13.99 -17.72 -14.61
CA PRO A 151 -14.04 -17.37 -16.01
C PRO A 151 -15.15 -18.13 -16.76
N ASN A 152 -15.95 -17.40 -17.53
CA ASN A 152 -17.12 -17.90 -18.27
C ASN A 152 -18.28 -18.44 -17.41
N SER A 153 -18.26 -18.26 -16.09
CA SER A 153 -19.38 -18.61 -15.21
C SER A 153 -20.16 -17.36 -14.77
N THR A 154 -21.48 -17.52 -14.64
CA THR A 154 -22.37 -16.49 -14.07
C THR A 154 -22.85 -16.83 -12.66
N ILE A 155 -22.67 -18.09 -12.23
CA ILE A 155 -23.25 -18.67 -11.01
C ILE A 155 -22.21 -19.30 -10.07
N GLU A 156 -20.94 -19.35 -10.47
CA GLU A 156 -19.85 -19.88 -9.65
C GLU A 156 -18.83 -18.79 -9.35
N ALA A 157 -18.41 -18.72 -8.09
CA ALA A 157 -17.41 -17.78 -7.63
C ALA A 157 -16.29 -18.49 -6.86
N THR A 158 -15.07 -17.98 -7.01
CA THR A 158 -13.88 -18.45 -6.33
C THR A 158 -13.08 -17.31 -5.71
N TRP A 159 -12.30 -17.66 -4.70
CA TRP A 159 -11.35 -16.74 -4.10
C TRP A 159 -10.13 -16.58 -4.99
N SER A 160 -9.65 -15.34 -5.07
CA SER A 160 -8.41 -14.98 -5.76
C SER A 160 -7.62 -14.01 -4.91
N PRO A 161 -6.31 -14.20 -4.71
CA PRO A 161 -5.49 -13.21 -4.03
C PRO A 161 -5.37 -11.95 -4.89
N VAL A 162 -5.34 -10.78 -4.25
CA VAL A 162 -5.07 -9.50 -4.92
C VAL A 162 -3.58 -9.22 -4.89
N GLU A 163 -3.10 -8.44 -5.86
CA GLU A 163 -1.71 -7.99 -5.98
C GLU A 163 -1.06 -7.68 -4.62
N GLY A 164 0.10 -8.29 -4.36
CA GLY A 164 0.80 -8.20 -3.08
C GLY A 164 0.38 -9.23 -2.02
N THR A 165 -0.64 -10.05 -2.29
CA THR A 165 -1.01 -11.25 -1.51
C THR A 165 -0.43 -12.48 -2.20
N LEU A 166 0.69 -12.99 -1.69
CA LEU A 166 1.29 -14.25 -2.15
C LEU A 166 0.90 -15.37 -1.19
N GLU A 167 0.43 -16.51 -1.70
CA GLU A 167 0.06 -17.65 -0.85
C GLU A 167 1.22 -18.11 0.05
N SER A 168 2.45 -18.09 -0.47
CA SER A 168 3.68 -18.41 0.30
C SER A 168 3.98 -17.46 1.46
N SER A 169 3.34 -16.28 1.49
CA SER A 169 3.45 -15.30 2.57
C SER A 169 2.35 -15.42 3.64
N MET A 170 1.38 -16.31 3.44
CA MET A 170 0.22 -16.50 4.32
C MET A 170 0.56 -17.33 5.57
N GLN A 171 1.57 -16.88 6.32
CA GLN A 171 1.90 -17.44 7.61
C GLN A 171 2.06 -16.30 8.61
N CYS A 172 1.32 -16.38 9.71
CA CYS A 172 1.41 -15.41 10.80
C CYS A 172 2.66 -15.64 11.63
N GLN A 173 3.45 -14.59 11.83
CA GLN A 173 4.70 -14.58 12.59
C GLN A 173 4.69 -13.40 13.57
N PRO A 174 5.34 -13.51 14.74
CA PRO A 174 5.48 -12.40 15.66
C PRO A 174 6.09 -11.17 14.97
N ILE A 175 5.64 -9.98 15.36
CA ILE A 175 6.23 -8.73 14.90
C ILE A 175 7.69 -8.68 15.37
N THR A 176 8.59 -8.46 14.44
CA THR A 176 10.02 -8.29 14.71
C THR A 176 10.56 -7.02 14.05
N CYS A 177 11.56 -6.43 14.67
CA CYS A 177 12.37 -5.35 14.13
C CYS A 177 13.71 -5.93 13.67
N LEU A 178 14.17 -5.52 12.48
CA LEU A 178 15.42 -6.03 11.95
C LEU A 178 16.60 -5.32 12.60
N THR A 179 17.62 -6.07 12.97
CA THR A 179 18.83 -5.51 13.58
C THR A 179 19.49 -4.49 12.64
N ASN A 180 19.52 -4.74 11.33
CA ASN A 180 20.12 -3.85 10.33
C ASN A 180 19.40 -2.48 10.16
N GLU A 181 18.17 -2.34 10.65
CA GLU A 181 17.40 -1.09 10.62
C GLU A 181 17.64 -0.21 11.87
N LEU A 182 18.42 -0.69 12.84
CA LEU A 182 18.66 -0.02 14.12
C LEU A 182 19.58 1.22 13.99
N VAL A 183 20.37 1.27 12.92
CA VAL A 183 21.28 2.37 12.59
C VAL A 183 20.99 2.88 11.18
N ALA A 184 21.15 4.18 10.95
CA ALA A 184 21.06 4.75 9.61
C ALA A 184 22.33 4.36 8.83
N MET A 185 22.27 3.24 8.11
CA MET A 185 23.42 2.75 7.36
C MET A 185 23.73 3.65 6.17
N SER A 186 25.00 4.01 6.00
CA SER A 186 25.53 4.50 4.73
C SER A 186 25.98 3.32 3.86
N TYR A 187 26.05 3.51 2.54
CA TYR A 187 26.33 2.47 1.52
C TYR A 187 27.63 1.64 1.71
N ARG A 188 28.48 1.92 2.71
CA ARG A 188 29.81 1.28 2.86
C ARG A 188 30.10 0.63 4.21
N ALA A 189 29.23 0.72 5.21
CA ALA A 189 29.49 0.18 6.54
C ALA A 189 28.46 -0.89 6.94
N THR A 190 28.93 -2.01 7.48
CA THR A 190 28.05 -2.98 8.13
C THR A 190 27.61 -2.43 9.48
N ILE A 191 26.42 -2.82 9.96
CA ILE A 191 26.00 -2.48 11.33
C ILE A 191 26.99 -2.98 12.38
N GLN A 192 27.63 -4.12 12.12
CA GLN A 192 28.70 -4.66 12.96
C GLN A 192 29.85 -3.68 13.08
N ASP A 193 30.37 -3.17 11.97
CA ASP A 193 31.43 -2.17 11.96
C ASP A 193 31.01 -0.90 12.69
N TYR A 194 29.79 -0.43 12.43
CA TYR A 194 29.25 0.79 13.04
C TYR A 194 29.25 0.70 14.57
N LEU A 195 28.70 -0.38 15.12
CA LEU A 195 28.56 -0.52 16.57
C LEU A 195 29.86 -0.95 17.26
N THR A 196 30.73 -1.71 16.60
CA THR A 196 32.01 -2.12 17.22
C THR A 196 33.09 -1.04 17.17
N LYS A 197 33.09 -0.18 16.15
CA LYS A 197 34.05 0.93 16.01
C LYS A 197 33.52 2.24 16.59
N GLY A 198 32.20 2.37 16.76
CA GLY A 198 31.54 3.60 17.18
C GLY A 198 31.62 3.93 18.67
N ASN A 199 32.68 3.53 19.38
CA ASN A 199 32.93 3.84 20.81
C ASN A 199 31.77 3.52 21.79
N PHE A 200 30.98 2.49 21.48
CA PHE A 200 29.98 1.95 22.39
C PHE A 200 30.61 1.05 23.45
N ASN A 201 29.92 0.86 24.57
CA ASN A 201 30.29 -0.17 25.55
C ASN A 201 30.20 -1.57 24.94
N SER A 202 30.97 -2.50 25.49
CA SER A 202 31.03 -3.89 25.03
C SER A 202 29.76 -4.71 25.27
N CYS A 203 28.83 -4.19 26.06
CA CYS A 203 27.53 -4.80 26.34
C CYS A 203 26.40 -3.79 26.11
N VAL A 204 25.26 -4.29 25.67
CA VAL A 204 23.98 -3.58 25.59
C VAL A 204 23.06 -4.08 26.71
N THR A 205 22.10 -3.24 27.11
CA THR A 205 21.03 -3.69 28.03
C THR A 205 19.79 -4.00 27.21
N LEU A 206 19.32 -5.24 27.26
CA LEU A 206 18.03 -5.65 26.72
C LEU A 206 16.98 -5.59 27.82
N THR A 207 15.83 -5.04 27.52
CA THR A 207 14.64 -5.09 28.36
C THR A 207 13.56 -5.85 27.60
N ASP A 208 13.06 -6.94 28.17
CA ASP A 208 11.99 -7.73 27.57
C ASP A 208 10.59 -7.15 27.87
N ASP A 209 9.56 -7.89 27.44
CA ASP A 209 8.15 -7.55 27.64
C ASP A 209 7.70 -7.55 29.12
N THR A 210 8.43 -8.26 29.98
CA THR A 210 8.19 -8.30 31.43
C THR A 210 8.88 -7.17 32.18
N GLY A 211 9.73 -6.40 31.49
CA GLY A 211 10.57 -5.36 32.09
C GLY A 211 11.87 -5.88 32.69
N LEU A 212 12.22 -7.15 32.46
CA LEU A 212 13.47 -7.72 32.96
C LEU A 212 14.63 -7.18 32.14
N GLU A 213 15.60 -6.56 32.82
CA GLU A 213 16.83 -6.08 32.20
C GLU A 213 17.91 -7.16 32.21
N THR A 214 18.45 -7.46 31.03
CA THR A 214 19.58 -8.39 30.84
C THR A 214 20.70 -7.67 30.11
N LYS A 215 21.93 -7.74 30.65
CA LYS A 215 23.12 -7.26 29.95
C LYS A 215 23.64 -8.34 29.01
N VAL A 216 23.77 -8.00 27.74
CA VAL A 216 24.21 -8.94 26.68
C VAL A 216 25.43 -8.36 25.98
N PRO A 217 26.48 -9.16 25.71
CA PRO A 217 27.61 -8.71 24.90
C PRO A 217 27.13 -8.21 23.53
N LEU A 218 27.71 -7.11 23.06
CA LEU A 218 27.33 -6.47 21.79
C LEU A 218 27.43 -7.44 20.60
N LYS A 219 28.41 -8.35 20.62
CA LYS A 219 28.58 -9.38 19.59
C LYS A 219 27.41 -10.37 19.55
N ASP A 220 26.90 -10.77 20.71
CA ASP A 220 25.80 -11.72 20.81
C ASP A 220 24.49 -11.04 20.41
N PHE A 221 24.32 -9.77 20.77
CA PHE A 221 23.25 -8.93 20.24
C PHE A 221 23.26 -8.88 18.70
N LEU A 222 24.41 -8.60 18.10
CA LEU A 222 24.53 -8.47 16.63
C LEU A 222 24.41 -9.81 15.88
N SER A 223 24.47 -10.94 16.59
CA SER A 223 24.26 -12.26 16.00
C SER A 223 22.81 -12.55 15.67
N ALA A 224 21.87 -11.86 16.33
CA ALA A 224 20.45 -11.96 16.03
C ALA A 224 20.09 -11.04 14.86
N SER A 225 19.40 -11.59 13.86
CA SER A 225 18.88 -10.78 12.73
C SER A 225 17.66 -9.96 13.11
N GLU A 226 16.92 -10.38 14.14
CA GLU A 226 15.58 -9.90 14.46
C GLU A 226 15.32 -9.89 15.95
N TYR A 227 14.59 -8.86 16.40
CA TYR A 227 14.12 -8.71 17.78
C TYR A 227 12.61 -8.58 17.83
N LYS A 228 11.97 -9.29 18.77
CA LYS A 228 10.51 -9.25 18.94
C LYS A 228 10.03 -7.83 19.30
N TYR A 229 8.80 -7.53 18.89
CA TYR A 229 8.00 -6.43 19.43
C TYR A 229 8.09 -6.41 20.96
N THR A 230 8.04 -5.20 21.55
CA THR A 230 8.24 -4.84 22.97
C THR A 230 9.66 -4.93 23.51
N VAL A 231 10.59 -5.59 22.82
CA VAL A 231 12.00 -5.55 23.23
C VAL A 231 12.52 -4.12 23.12
N SER A 232 13.17 -3.67 24.19
CA SER A 232 13.93 -2.42 24.22
C SER A 232 15.41 -2.71 24.35
N VAL A 233 16.23 -1.92 23.68
CA VAL A 233 17.68 -2.02 23.66
C VAL A 233 18.26 -0.68 24.07
N ARG A 234 19.08 -0.67 25.12
CA ARG A 234 19.83 0.50 25.55
C ARG A 234 21.30 0.34 25.18
N PHE A 235 21.80 1.33 24.45
CA PHE A 235 23.21 1.51 24.11
C PHE A 235 23.80 2.56 25.03
N ASP A 236 24.98 2.27 25.55
CA ASP A 236 25.75 3.16 26.41
C ASP A 236 27.08 3.48 25.72
N CYS A 237 27.45 4.75 25.67
CA CYS A 237 28.76 5.17 25.16
C CYS A 237 29.86 4.88 26.17
N GLN A 238 31.08 4.69 25.67
CA GLN A 238 32.27 4.69 26.50
C GLN A 238 32.47 6.07 27.17
N SER A 239 33.19 6.08 28.29
CA SER A 239 33.49 7.32 29.03
C SER A 239 34.17 8.35 28.12
N GLY A 240 33.67 9.59 28.15
CA GLY A 240 34.15 10.69 27.31
C GLY A 240 33.51 10.79 25.91
N PHE A 241 32.54 9.93 25.59
CA PHE A 241 31.78 9.95 24.34
C PHE A 241 30.28 10.13 24.59
N ALA A 242 29.56 10.66 23.59
CA ALA A 242 28.13 10.85 23.63
C ALA A 242 27.47 10.63 22.26
N MET A 243 26.22 10.21 22.27
CA MET A 243 25.33 10.12 21.11
C MET A 243 24.54 11.41 20.92
N SER A 244 24.15 11.69 19.68
CA SER A 244 23.21 12.78 19.37
C SER A 244 21.79 12.23 19.29
N THR A 245 20.88 12.80 20.05
CA THR A 245 19.45 12.48 20.00
C THR A 245 18.62 13.76 19.96
N VAL A 246 17.35 13.64 19.64
CA VAL A 246 16.41 14.76 19.67
C VAL A 246 15.65 14.72 20.99
N ASN A 247 15.58 15.85 21.67
CA ASN A 247 14.75 15.99 22.85
C ASN A 247 13.27 15.98 22.44
N ASP A 248 12.53 14.99 22.93
CA ASP A 248 11.14 14.75 22.53
C ASP A 248 10.19 15.94 22.85
N THR A 249 10.53 16.77 23.84
CA THR A 249 9.72 17.93 24.26
C THR A 249 10.04 19.21 23.49
N THR A 250 11.32 19.43 23.17
CA THR A 250 11.79 20.70 22.59
C THR A 250 12.17 20.60 21.11
N GLY A 251 12.26 19.37 20.56
CA GLY A 251 12.70 19.11 19.19
C GLY A 251 14.17 19.47 18.92
N LYS A 252 14.94 19.83 19.95
CA LYS A 252 16.35 20.22 19.81
C LYS A 252 17.28 19.02 19.95
N PHE A 253 18.37 19.04 19.19
CA PHE A 253 19.45 18.07 19.35
C PHE A 253 20.11 18.22 20.72
N MET A 254 20.38 17.09 21.36
CA MET A 254 21.09 16.99 22.62
C MET A 254 22.09 15.85 22.59
N SER A 255 23.15 15.97 23.39
CA SER A 255 24.14 14.92 23.59
C SER A 255 23.77 14.08 24.81
N VAL A 256 23.75 12.76 24.66
CA VAL A 256 23.42 11.81 25.73
C VAL A 256 24.47 10.71 25.80
N SER A 257 24.80 10.25 27.01
CA SER A 257 25.72 9.13 27.21
C SER A 257 25.06 7.76 26.99
N SER A 258 23.73 7.72 26.97
CA SER A 258 22.92 6.51 26.83
C SER A 258 21.69 6.79 25.98
N MET A 259 21.31 5.83 25.15
CA MET A 259 20.14 5.92 24.29
C MET A 259 19.42 4.59 24.26
N GLN A 260 18.10 4.64 24.48
CA GLN A 260 17.23 3.49 24.40
C GLN A 260 16.36 3.59 23.15
N THR A 261 16.23 2.46 22.45
CA THR A 261 15.30 2.26 21.34
C THR A 261 14.46 1.02 21.62
N SER A 262 13.24 0.98 21.10
CA SER A 262 12.33 -0.14 21.29
C SER A 262 11.68 -0.56 19.98
N CYS A 263 11.42 -1.86 19.86
CA CYS A 263 10.76 -2.42 18.70
C CYS A 263 9.27 -2.10 18.75
N SER A 264 8.82 -1.25 17.82
CA SER A 264 7.45 -0.78 17.76
C SER A 264 6.49 -1.84 17.22
N SER A 265 5.19 -1.60 17.39
CA SER A 265 4.15 -2.46 16.83
C SER A 265 4.15 -2.53 15.31
N VAL A 266 4.83 -1.60 14.60
CA VAL A 266 4.97 -1.58 13.14
C VAL A 266 6.19 -2.31 12.60
N GLY A 267 6.94 -3.00 13.47
CA GLY A 267 8.14 -3.73 13.08
C GLY A 267 9.32 -2.82 12.76
N SER A 268 9.29 -1.56 13.21
CA SER A 268 10.41 -0.64 13.10
C SER A 268 10.92 -0.21 14.48
N TRP A 269 12.21 0.08 14.57
CA TRP A 269 12.77 0.72 15.76
C TRP A 269 12.22 2.13 15.93
N ASN A 270 11.82 2.50 17.15
CA ASN A 270 11.25 3.83 17.41
C ASN A 270 12.29 4.95 17.34
N LYS A 271 13.57 4.64 17.55
CA LYS A 271 14.69 5.57 17.46
C LYS A 271 15.87 4.89 16.76
N ILE A 272 16.51 5.63 15.86
CA ILE A 272 17.75 5.20 15.21
C ILE A 272 18.93 5.57 16.11
N ILE A 273 19.84 4.62 16.34
CA ILE A 273 21.02 4.84 17.16
C ILE A 273 22.08 5.58 16.35
N SER A 274 22.54 6.72 16.89
CA SER A 274 23.66 7.49 16.35
C SER A 274 24.99 6.99 16.91
N GLU A 275 26.10 7.32 16.27
CA GLU A 275 27.45 6.97 16.71
C GLU A 275 27.83 7.71 18.00
N CYS A 276 28.64 7.08 18.87
CA CYS A 276 29.23 7.77 20.02
C CYS A 276 30.43 8.62 19.56
N ILE A 277 30.25 9.94 19.58
CA ILE A 277 31.27 10.92 19.20
C ILE A 277 31.93 11.44 20.47
N LYS A 278 33.24 11.70 20.42
CA LYS A 278 33.98 12.25 21.55
C LYS A 278 33.36 13.57 21.98
N MET A 279 33.05 13.71 23.27
CA MET A 279 32.59 14.98 23.81
C MET A 279 33.73 15.99 23.66
N SER A 280 33.59 16.92 22.73
CA SER A 280 34.43 18.11 22.71
C SER A 280 34.21 18.83 24.03
N ALA A 281 35.29 19.26 24.69
CA ALA A 281 35.21 20.18 25.82
C ALA A 281 34.23 21.30 25.44
N ALA A 282 33.32 21.65 26.36
CA ALA A 282 32.37 22.72 26.14
C ALA A 282 33.13 23.90 25.53
N ILE A 283 32.79 24.26 24.29
CA ILE A 283 33.32 25.48 23.70
C ILE A 283 32.80 26.56 24.63
N ASP A 284 33.70 27.15 25.41
CA ASP A 284 33.40 28.23 26.32
C ASP A 284 33.01 29.42 25.45
N ALA A 285 31.73 29.49 25.10
CA ALA A 285 31.15 30.61 24.38
C ALA A 285 30.92 31.76 25.37
N THR A 286 31.97 32.15 26.11
CA THR A 286 31.99 33.28 27.03
C THR A 286 32.13 34.63 26.31
N SER A 287 31.93 34.67 24.99
CA SER A 287 31.64 35.93 24.31
C SER A 287 30.65 35.69 23.19
N GLY A 288 29.65 36.56 23.04
CA GLY A 288 28.60 36.51 22.02
C GLY A 288 29.09 36.69 20.57
N LYS A 289 30.24 36.13 20.22
CA LYS A 289 30.78 36.07 18.87
C LYS A 289 30.58 34.65 18.36
N LYS A 290 29.87 34.53 17.22
CA LYS A 290 29.67 33.26 16.51
C LYS A 290 30.99 32.51 16.39
N PHE A 291 31.01 31.26 16.83
CA PHE A 291 32.10 30.34 16.54
C PHE A 291 32.21 30.18 15.02
N VAL A 292 33.27 30.73 14.43
CA VAL A 292 33.65 30.51 13.04
C VAL A 292 34.77 29.47 13.09
N PRO A 293 34.53 28.20 12.76
CA PRO A 293 35.62 27.26 12.60
C PRO A 293 36.56 27.76 11.50
N GLU A 294 37.87 27.51 11.63
CA GLU A 294 38.79 27.76 10.52
C GLU A 294 38.24 27.09 9.25
N PRO A 295 38.21 27.78 8.10
CA PRO A 295 37.72 27.21 6.86
C PRO A 295 38.63 26.07 6.43
N LYS A 296 38.32 24.87 6.91
CA LYS A 296 38.93 23.63 6.44
C LYS A 296 38.02 23.11 5.35
N GLU A 297 38.44 23.27 4.09
CA GLU A 297 37.75 22.65 2.97
C GLU A 297 37.52 21.17 3.28
N ALA A 298 36.28 20.70 3.16
CA ALA A 298 36.00 19.28 3.22
C ALA A 298 36.86 18.60 2.14
N GLY A 299 37.66 17.60 2.50
CA GLY A 299 38.59 16.95 1.56
C GLY A 299 37.91 16.34 0.32
N SER A 300 36.59 16.20 0.32
CA SER A 300 35.76 15.78 -0.81
C SER A 300 35.21 16.93 -1.68
N ALA A 301 35.24 18.19 -1.21
CA ALA A 301 34.71 19.33 -1.94
C ALA A 301 35.53 19.63 -3.20
N GLN A 302 36.85 19.43 -3.16
CA GLN A 302 37.73 19.58 -4.32
C GLN A 302 37.42 18.54 -5.42
N SER A 303 37.08 17.29 -5.06
CA SER A 303 36.81 16.24 -6.05
C SER A 303 35.41 16.33 -6.66
N LEU A 304 34.39 16.68 -5.86
CA LEU A 304 33.02 16.88 -6.33
C LEU A 304 32.90 18.13 -7.20
N GLY A 305 33.56 19.23 -6.82
CA GLY A 305 33.59 20.47 -7.61
C GLY A 305 34.22 20.26 -8.98
N ALA A 306 35.37 19.57 -9.05
CA ALA A 306 36.04 19.26 -10.31
C ALA A 306 35.18 18.39 -11.23
N THR A 307 34.47 17.39 -10.68
CA THR A 307 33.62 16.48 -11.47
C THR A 307 32.45 17.23 -12.11
N VAL A 308 31.79 18.12 -11.38
CA VAL A 308 30.66 18.92 -11.89
C VAL A 308 31.12 19.89 -12.99
N ILE A 309 32.29 20.52 -12.83
CA ILE A 309 32.85 21.42 -13.85
C ILE A 309 33.17 20.64 -15.13
N VAL A 310 33.76 19.44 -15.03
CA VAL A 310 34.05 18.60 -16.20
C VAL A 310 32.77 18.21 -16.93
N ILE A 311 31.72 17.81 -16.21
CA ILE A 311 30.42 17.47 -16.80
C ILE A 311 29.83 18.67 -17.54
N LEU A 312 29.86 19.87 -16.93
CA LEU A 312 29.35 21.09 -17.56
C LEU A 312 30.11 21.42 -18.86
N VAL A 313 31.45 21.35 -18.85
CA VAL A 313 32.27 21.62 -20.04
C VAL A 313 31.99 20.61 -21.16
N VAL A 314 31.86 19.32 -20.82
CA VAL A 314 31.51 18.28 -21.81
C VAL A 314 30.11 18.52 -22.38
N PHE A 315 29.14 18.90 -21.55
CA PHE A 315 27.78 19.16 -22.01
C PHE A 315 27.73 20.39 -22.95
N PHE A 316 28.41 21.48 -22.61
CA PHE A 316 28.48 22.67 -23.47
C PHE A 316 29.22 22.41 -24.78
N THR A 317 30.33 21.68 -24.74
CA THR A 317 31.06 21.31 -25.97
C THR A 317 30.20 20.43 -26.89
N LEU A 318 29.43 19.49 -26.35
CA LEU A 318 28.51 18.67 -27.15
C LEU A 318 27.39 19.50 -27.79
N ILE A 319 26.81 20.47 -27.08
CA ILE A 319 25.81 21.39 -27.64
C ILE A 319 26.41 22.19 -28.80
N VAL A 320 27.61 22.76 -28.62
CA VAL A 320 28.29 23.54 -29.66
C VAL A 320 28.61 22.68 -30.89
N VAL A 321 29.05 21.42 -30.70
CA VAL A 321 29.32 20.50 -31.81
C VAL A 321 28.03 20.14 -32.56
N LEU A 322 26.92 19.94 -31.84
CA LEU A 322 25.61 19.69 -32.43
C LEU A 322 25.11 20.88 -33.27
N ASP A 323 25.26 22.10 -32.77
CA ASP A 323 24.89 23.33 -33.48
C ASP A 323 25.77 23.59 -34.72
N ILE A 324 27.08 23.31 -34.65
CA ILE A 324 27.96 23.43 -35.81
C ILE A 324 27.60 22.37 -36.86
N ALA A 325 27.25 21.15 -36.44
CA ALA A 325 26.86 20.08 -37.35
C ALA A 325 25.56 20.43 -38.10
N THR A 326 24.55 20.96 -37.42
CA THR A 326 23.28 21.41 -38.04
C THR A 326 23.51 22.59 -38.98
N LEU A 327 24.26 23.63 -38.57
CA LEU A 327 24.64 24.75 -39.44
C LEU A 327 25.40 24.28 -40.70
N SER A 328 26.33 23.34 -40.56
CA SER A 328 27.09 22.82 -41.70
C SER A 328 26.20 22.11 -42.73
N ARG A 329 25.16 21.41 -42.26
CA ARG A 329 24.18 20.71 -43.10
C ARG A 329 23.32 21.71 -43.86
N ASP A 330 22.84 22.74 -43.18
CA ASP A 330 21.97 23.76 -43.76
C ASP A 330 22.71 24.64 -44.78
N ILE A 331 23.97 24.99 -44.51
CA ILE A 331 24.82 25.71 -45.48
C ILE A 331 25.08 24.86 -46.72
N LYS A 332 25.29 23.54 -46.58
CA LYS A 332 25.45 22.63 -47.74
C LYS A 332 24.18 22.58 -48.59
N LEU A 333 23.01 22.47 -47.96
CA LEU A 333 21.71 22.48 -48.64
C LEU A 333 21.45 23.82 -49.35
N LEU A 334 21.75 24.94 -48.70
CA LEU A 334 21.63 26.28 -49.30
C LEU A 334 22.55 26.42 -50.53
N LYS A 335 23.81 25.98 -50.44
CA LYS A 335 24.74 26.00 -51.58
C LYS A 335 24.24 25.14 -52.76
N GLN A 336 23.68 23.96 -52.48
CA GLN A 336 23.09 23.11 -53.53
C GLN A 336 21.87 23.76 -54.19
N ASN A 337 21.00 24.39 -53.40
CA ASN A 337 19.83 25.09 -53.92
C ASN A 337 20.21 26.32 -54.77
N ILE A 338 21.19 27.11 -54.33
CA ILE A 338 21.72 28.24 -55.12
C ILE A 338 22.33 27.75 -56.44
N ARG A 339 23.08 26.64 -56.44
CA ARG A 339 23.62 26.05 -57.68
C ARG A 339 22.50 25.64 -58.64
N ARG A 340 21.44 24.98 -58.14
CA ARG A 340 20.27 24.60 -58.95
C ARG A 340 19.54 25.80 -59.53
N LEU A 341 19.40 26.89 -58.76
CA LEU A 341 18.79 28.14 -59.24
C LEU A 341 19.65 28.82 -60.32
N LYS A 342 20.98 28.88 -60.14
CA LYS A 342 21.90 29.40 -61.17
C LYS A 342 21.85 28.59 -62.46
N LEU A 343 21.81 27.25 -62.37
CA LEU A 343 21.65 26.37 -63.54
C LEU A 343 20.33 26.63 -64.28
N LYS A 344 19.20 26.70 -63.56
CA LYS A 344 17.90 27.03 -64.16
C LYS A 344 17.91 28.42 -64.83
N ALA A 345 18.52 29.42 -64.20
CA ALA A 345 18.63 30.76 -64.79
C ALA A 345 19.50 30.78 -66.06
N SER A 346 20.60 30.00 -66.10
CA SER A 346 21.46 29.89 -67.29
C SER A 346 20.76 29.17 -68.46
N MET A 347 19.96 28.13 -68.18
CA MET A 347 19.18 27.44 -69.22
C MET A 347 18.07 28.34 -69.79
N LYS A 348 17.48 29.22 -68.98
CA LYS A 348 16.47 30.19 -69.44
C LYS A 348 17.06 31.35 -70.27
N LYS A 349 18.38 31.54 -70.24
CA LYS A 349 19.08 32.58 -71.01
C LYS A 349 19.61 32.07 -72.36
N ASN A 350 19.63 30.74 -72.55
CA ASN A 350 20.06 30.04 -73.76
C ASN A 350 18.89 29.42 -74.55
N SER A 351 17.65 29.75 -74.17
CA SER A 351 16.42 29.56 -74.94
C SER A 351 15.88 30.93 -75.31
#